data_AF-A0A2J8LUT5-F1
#
_entry.id   AF-A0A2J8LUT5-F1
#
_cell.length_a   1.000
_cell.length_b   1.000
_cell.length_c   1.000
_cell.angle_alpha   90.00
_cell.angle_beta   90.00
_cell.angle_gamma   90.00
#
_symmetry.space_group_name_H-M   'P 1'
#
loop_
_entity.id
_entity.type
_entity.pdbx_description
1 polymer ?
#
loop_
_entity_poly.entity_id
_entity_poly.type
_entity_poly.pdbx_seq_one_letter_code
_entity_poly.pdbx_strand_id
1 'polypeptide(L)'
;YGNGLDRVPPALPRRLRALVLPHNHVAALGARDLVATPGLTELNLAYNRLASARVHHRAFRRLRALRSLDLAGNQLTRLPMGLPTGLRTLQLQRNQLRMLEPEPLAGLDQLRELSLAHNRLRVGDIGPGTWHELQALQMLDLSHNELSFVPPDLPEALEELHLEGNRIGHVGPEAFLSTPRLRALFLRANRLHMTSIAAEAFLGLPNLRVVDTAGNPEQVLIWLPPTTPRGPRAGGP
;
A
#
# COMPACT_ATOMS: atom_id res chain seq x y z
N TYR A 1 -13.78 19.72 12.68
CA TYR A 1 -12.74 20.49 11.98
C TYR A 1 -12.84 20.21 10.49
N GLY A 2 -13.56 21.05 9.75
CA GLY A 2 -13.67 20.98 8.29
C GLY A 2 -14.09 22.37 7.85
N ASN A 3 -13.29 23.02 7.00
CA ASN A 3 -13.52 24.41 6.59
C ASN A 3 -14.52 24.50 5.42
N GLY A 4 -15.17 23.38 5.06
CA GLY A 4 -16.15 23.31 3.97
C GLY A 4 -15.56 23.60 2.60
N LEU A 5 -14.24 23.45 2.41
CA LEU A 5 -13.58 23.84 1.17
C LEU A 5 -13.95 22.87 0.03
N ASP A 6 -14.52 23.39 -1.05
CA ASP A 6 -14.88 22.60 -2.24
C ASP A 6 -13.70 22.37 -3.21
N ARG A 7 -12.62 23.14 -3.05
CA ARG A 7 -11.42 23.11 -3.89
C ARG A 7 -10.18 23.47 -3.08
N VAL A 8 -9.01 23.09 -3.61
CA VAL A 8 -7.73 23.60 -3.09
C VAL A 8 -7.66 25.12 -3.32
N PRO A 9 -7.24 25.92 -2.33
CA PRO A 9 -7.12 27.37 -2.49
C PRO A 9 -6.17 27.75 -3.64
N PRO A 10 -6.52 28.70 -4.52
CA PRO A 10 -5.73 29.00 -5.73
C PRO A 10 -4.43 29.77 -5.47
N ALA A 11 -4.26 30.36 -4.28
CA ALA A 11 -3.13 31.24 -3.95
C ALA A 11 -2.24 30.65 -2.84
N LEU A 12 -1.80 29.40 -3.00
CA LEU A 12 -0.92 28.75 -2.03
C LEU A 12 0.49 29.40 -2.01
N PRO A 13 1.08 29.61 -0.82
CA PRO A 13 2.37 30.27 -0.70
C PRO A 13 3.51 29.38 -1.22
N ARG A 14 4.44 29.95 -1.99
CA ARG A 14 5.57 29.20 -2.60
C ARG A 14 6.45 28.43 -1.61
N ARG A 15 6.54 28.90 -0.37
CA ARG A 15 7.36 28.29 0.71
C ARG A 15 6.63 27.18 1.47
N LEU A 16 5.40 26.84 1.10
CA LEU A 16 4.60 25.82 1.78
C LEU A 16 5.33 24.47 1.76
N ARG A 17 5.41 23.82 2.93
CA ARG A 17 5.99 22.48 3.12
C ARG A 17 4.92 21.42 3.37
N ALA A 18 3.91 21.76 4.15
CA ALA A 18 2.78 20.89 4.43
C ALA A 18 1.47 21.59 4.06
N LEU A 19 0.59 20.89 3.37
CA LEU A 19 -0.78 21.32 3.10
C LEU A 19 -1.72 20.26 3.66
N VAL A 20 -2.45 20.62 4.71
CA VAL A 20 -3.32 19.71 5.46
C VAL A 20 -4.75 20.23 5.34
N LEU A 21 -5.57 19.54 4.54
CA LEU A 21 -6.97 19.87 4.29
C LEU A 21 -7.90 18.66 4.50
N PRO A 22 -7.77 17.88 5.59
CA PRO A 22 -8.64 16.74 5.81
C PRO A 22 -10.08 17.18 6.10
N HIS A 23 -11.06 16.31 5.85
CA HIS A 23 -12.47 16.55 6.17
C HIS A 23 -13.06 17.81 5.52
N ASN A 24 -12.72 18.06 4.25
CA ASN A 24 -13.33 19.10 3.43
C ASN A 24 -14.22 18.50 2.32
N HIS A 25 -14.59 19.30 1.32
CA HIS A 25 -15.45 18.90 0.22
C HIS A 25 -14.72 18.94 -1.12
N VAL A 26 -13.39 18.88 -1.10
CA VAL A 26 -12.56 18.95 -2.30
C VAL A 26 -12.90 17.79 -3.22
N ALA A 27 -13.51 18.10 -4.36
CA ALA A 27 -14.03 17.09 -5.29
C ALA A 27 -13.18 16.93 -6.56
N ALA A 28 -12.26 17.86 -6.81
CA ALA A 28 -11.43 17.88 -8.00
C ALA A 28 -10.04 18.42 -7.67
N LEU A 29 -9.05 17.99 -8.45
CA LEU A 29 -7.70 18.51 -8.40
C LEU A 29 -7.19 18.76 -9.84
N GLY A 30 -7.07 20.03 -10.19
CA GLY A 30 -6.59 20.50 -11.48
C GLY A 30 -5.07 20.47 -11.61
N ALA A 31 -4.57 20.54 -12.84
CA ALA A 31 -3.14 20.56 -13.13
C ALA A 31 -2.37 21.77 -12.55
N ARG A 32 -3.10 22.83 -12.18
CA ARG A 32 -2.51 24.11 -11.71
C ARG A 32 -2.72 24.35 -10.21
N ASP A 33 -3.53 23.54 -9.54
CA ASP A 33 -3.95 23.80 -8.15
C ASP A 33 -2.78 23.75 -7.16
N LEU A 34 -1.78 22.92 -7.44
CA LEU A 34 -0.58 22.73 -6.59
C LEU A 34 0.71 23.18 -7.29
N VAL A 35 0.63 23.86 -8.44
CA VAL A 35 1.80 24.22 -9.26
C VAL A 35 2.71 25.25 -8.57
N ALA A 36 2.13 26.09 -7.72
CA ALA A 36 2.84 27.16 -7.02
C ALA A 36 3.63 26.67 -5.80
N THR A 37 3.47 25.41 -5.38
CA THR A 37 4.08 24.82 -4.18
C THR A 37 5.01 23.65 -4.53
N PRO A 38 6.07 23.83 -5.33
CA PRO A 38 6.97 22.74 -5.71
C PRO A 38 7.77 22.19 -4.52
N GLY A 39 7.88 22.98 -3.44
CA GLY A 39 8.58 22.63 -2.21
C GLY A 39 7.74 21.86 -1.19
N LEU A 40 6.51 21.47 -1.54
CA LEU A 40 5.61 20.71 -0.67
C LEU A 40 6.18 19.31 -0.42
N THR A 41 6.33 18.95 0.85
CA THR A 41 6.81 17.64 1.33
C THR A 41 5.67 16.76 1.82
N GLU A 42 4.58 17.37 2.30
CA GLU A 42 3.41 16.66 2.84
C GLU A 42 2.12 17.24 2.28
N LEU A 43 1.25 16.36 1.77
CA LEU A 43 -0.07 16.72 1.27
C LEU A 43 -1.11 15.79 1.88
N ASN A 44 -1.98 16.33 2.72
CA ASN A 44 -3.11 15.60 3.27
C ASN A 44 -4.42 16.16 2.71
N LEU A 45 -5.09 15.34 1.91
CA LEU A 45 -6.43 15.56 1.35
C LEU A 45 -7.39 14.44 1.81
N ALA A 46 -7.14 13.85 2.98
CA ALA A 46 -7.95 12.77 3.51
C ALA A 46 -9.41 13.20 3.75
N TYR A 47 -10.33 12.27 3.66
CA TYR A 47 -11.77 12.48 3.92
C TYR A 47 -12.35 13.68 3.15
N ASN A 48 -11.98 13.79 1.88
CA ASN A 48 -12.56 14.73 0.92
C ASN A 48 -13.52 13.98 -0.03
N ARG A 49 -13.84 14.56 -1.18
CA ARG A 49 -14.74 14.00 -2.19
C ARG A 49 -14.05 13.77 -3.53
N LEU A 50 -12.73 13.57 -3.52
CA LEU A 50 -11.95 13.39 -4.74
C LEU A 50 -12.41 12.13 -5.47
N ALA A 51 -12.77 12.30 -6.74
CA ALA A 51 -13.12 11.21 -7.65
C ALA A 51 -12.06 11.10 -8.75
N SER A 52 -11.72 9.88 -9.18
CA SER A 52 -10.63 9.64 -10.15
C SER A 52 -10.76 10.50 -11.42
N ALA A 53 -11.98 10.62 -11.96
CA ALA A 53 -12.26 11.39 -13.18
C ALA A 53 -12.01 12.90 -13.03
N ARG A 54 -11.90 13.39 -11.78
CA ARG A 54 -11.70 14.80 -11.45
C ARG A 54 -10.30 15.10 -10.91
N VAL A 55 -9.42 14.11 -10.88
CA VAL A 55 -8.01 14.28 -10.57
C VAL A 55 -7.24 14.30 -11.89
N HIS A 56 -6.71 15.48 -12.24
CA HIS A 56 -5.97 15.62 -13.48
C HIS A 56 -4.65 14.82 -13.42
N HIS A 57 -4.28 14.13 -14.50
CA HIS A 57 -3.06 13.30 -14.60
C HIS A 57 -1.71 14.04 -14.41
N ARG A 58 -1.74 15.36 -14.16
CA ARG A 58 -0.56 16.21 -13.90
C ARG A 58 -0.65 16.92 -12.55
N ALA A 59 -1.69 16.65 -11.76
CA ALA A 59 -1.96 17.34 -10.51
C ALA A 59 -0.77 17.25 -9.54
N PHE A 60 -0.12 16.09 -9.46
CA PHE A 60 1.00 15.85 -8.55
C PHE A 60 2.38 15.98 -9.21
N ARG A 61 2.47 15.99 -10.55
CA ARG A 61 3.74 15.87 -11.32
C ARG A 61 4.81 16.90 -10.97
N ARG A 62 4.43 18.07 -10.45
CA ARG A 62 5.36 19.16 -10.09
C ARG A 62 5.85 19.09 -8.64
N LEU A 63 5.26 18.24 -7.81
CA LEU A 63 5.56 18.12 -6.38
C LEU A 63 6.78 17.21 -6.14
N ARG A 64 7.93 17.59 -6.71
CA ARG A 64 9.16 16.77 -6.68
C ARG A 64 9.73 16.56 -5.27
N ALA A 65 9.37 17.44 -4.34
CA ALA A 65 9.77 17.34 -2.94
C ALA A 65 8.80 16.50 -2.09
N LEU A 66 7.67 16.05 -2.64
CA LEU A 66 6.63 15.36 -1.89
C LEU A 66 7.14 14.01 -1.39
N ARG A 67 6.95 13.76 -0.10
CA ARG A 67 7.33 12.53 0.61
C ARG A 67 6.12 11.79 1.17
N SER A 68 5.10 12.52 1.59
CA SER A 68 3.87 11.93 2.13
C SER A 68 2.65 12.47 1.39
N LEU A 69 1.81 11.56 0.92
CA LEU A 69 0.54 11.86 0.27
C LEU A 69 -0.57 11.04 0.91
N ASP A 70 -1.51 11.75 1.53
CA ASP A 70 -2.69 11.15 2.14
C ASP A 70 -3.95 11.51 1.34
N LEU A 71 -4.55 10.50 0.73
CA LEU A 71 -5.78 10.51 -0.04
C LEU A 71 -6.83 9.56 0.56
N ALA A 72 -6.67 9.16 1.83
CA ALA A 72 -7.59 8.25 2.50
C ALA A 72 -9.02 8.80 2.53
N GLY A 73 -10.04 7.93 2.55
CA GLY A 73 -11.43 8.36 2.74
C GLY A 73 -12.01 9.22 1.60
N ASN A 74 -11.51 9.08 0.37
CA ASN A 74 -12.04 9.76 -0.81
C ASN A 74 -12.94 8.81 -1.64
N GLN A 75 -13.24 9.19 -2.89
CA GLN A 75 -14.09 8.42 -3.81
C GLN A 75 -13.28 7.93 -5.02
N LEU A 76 -11.99 7.63 -4.80
CA LEU A 76 -11.11 7.16 -5.87
C LEU A 76 -11.46 5.72 -6.24
N THR A 77 -11.62 5.48 -7.53
CA THR A 77 -11.84 4.17 -8.16
C THR A 77 -10.59 3.60 -8.83
N ARG A 78 -9.59 4.45 -9.06
CA ARG A 78 -8.27 4.14 -9.63
C ARG A 78 -7.20 4.99 -8.95
N LEU A 79 -5.95 4.55 -9.03
CA LEU A 79 -4.82 5.35 -8.60
C LEU A 79 -4.67 6.61 -9.47
N PRO A 80 -4.27 7.75 -8.89
CA PRO A 80 -4.00 8.96 -9.66
C PRO A 80 -2.69 8.81 -10.46
N MET A 81 -2.69 9.31 -11.70
CA MET A 81 -1.49 9.33 -12.55
C MET A 81 -0.51 10.44 -12.15
N GLY A 82 0.77 10.21 -12.43
CA GLY A 82 1.82 11.21 -12.27
C GLY A 82 2.18 11.48 -10.81
N LEU A 83 2.13 10.45 -9.97
CA LEU A 83 2.63 10.50 -8.60
C LEU A 83 4.13 10.84 -8.59
N PRO A 84 4.62 11.62 -7.61
CA PRO A 84 6.04 11.98 -7.54
C PRO A 84 6.90 10.78 -7.16
N THR A 85 7.98 10.52 -7.91
CA THR A 85 8.90 9.38 -7.67
C THR A 85 9.58 9.40 -6.29
N GLY A 86 9.72 10.60 -5.69
CA GLY A 86 10.30 10.76 -4.37
C GLY A 86 9.36 10.47 -3.19
N LEU A 87 8.16 9.94 -3.45
CA LEU A 87 7.17 9.62 -2.43
C LEU A 87 7.64 8.46 -1.56
N ARG A 88 7.38 8.53 -0.25
CA ARG A 88 7.75 7.52 0.76
C ARG A 88 6.53 6.88 1.41
N THR A 89 5.46 7.64 1.58
CA THR A 89 4.21 7.16 2.17
C THR A 89 3.04 7.56 1.28
N LEU A 90 2.20 6.58 0.93
CA LEU A 90 0.98 6.76 0.16
C LEU A 90 -0.20 6.11 0.88
N GLN A 91 -1.14 6.93 1.33
CA GLN A 91 -2.32 6.50 2.07
C GLN A 91 -3.56 6.63 1.16
N LEU A 92 -4.18 5.50 0.81
CA LEU A 92 -5.32 5.38 -0.09
C LEU A 92 -6.45 4.52 0.49
N GLN A 93 -6.38 4.23 1.79
CA GLN A 93 -7.38 3.45 2.50
C GLN A 93 -8.76 4.12 2.46
N ARG A 94 -9.82 3.31 2.57
CA ARG A 94 -11.22 3.78 2.57
C ARG A 94 -11.59 4.55 1.30
N ASN A 95 -11.13 4.08 0.15
CA ASN A 95 -11.56 4.54 -1.17
C ASN A 95 -12.48 3.48 -1.81
N GLN A 96 -12.64 3.53 -3.13
CA GLN A 96 -13.45 2.59 -3.91
C GLN A 96 -12.62 1.96 -5.04
N LEU A 97 -11.33 1.75 -4.81
CA LEU A 97 -10.40 1.19 -5.80
C LEU A 97 -10.88 -0.20 -6.21
N ARG A 98 -10.94 -0.42 -7.53
CA ARG A 98 -11.38 -1.66 -8.19
C ARG A 98 -10.41 -2.08 -9.31
N MET A 99 -9.26 -1.42 -9.39
CA MET A 99 -8.25 -1.65 -10.43
C MET A 99 -6.94 -0.98 -9.98
N LEU A 100 -5.87 -1.76 -10.01
CA LEU A 100 -4.49 -1.32 -9.80
C LEU A 100 -3.71 -1.71 -11.06
N GLU A 101 -3.43 -0.71 -11.89
CA GLU A 101 -2.53 -0.86 -13.01
C GLU A 101 -1.09 -0.52 -12.57
N PRO A 102 -0.04 -0.99 -13.28
CA PRO A 102 1.34 -0.69 -12.95
C PRO A 102 1.73 0.79 -13.17
N GLU A 103 1.19 1.46 -14.18
CA GLU A 103 1.67 2.78 -14.62
C GLU A 103 1.53 3.90 -13.57
N PRO A 104 0.46 3.98 -12.76
CA PRO A 104 0.38 4.94 -11.66
C PRO A 104 1.46 4.80 -10.59
N LEU A 105 1.99 3.59 -10.38
CA LEU A 105 3.00 3.27 -9.36
C LEU A 105 4.42 3.20 -9.96
N ALA A 106 4.56 3.32 -11.27
CA ALA A 106 5.84 3.32 -11.96
C ALA A 106 6.77 4.44 -11.42
N GLY A 107 8.01 4.08 -11.16
CA GLY A 107 9.08 4.94 -10.67
C GLY A 107 8.97 5.32 -9.20
N LEU A 108 8.06 4.72 -8.43
CA LEU A 108 7.96 4.94 -6.97
C LEU A 108 8.96 4.07 -6.19
N ASP A 109 10.22 4.09 -6.61
CA ASP A 109 11.33 3.30 -6.07
C ASP A 109 11.71 3.67 -4.62
N GLN A 110 11.27 4.84 -4.15
CA GLN A 110 11.48 5.33 -2.79
C GLN A 110 10.28 5.08 -1.85
N LEU A 111 9.18 4.51 -2.36
CA LEU A 111 7.97 4.26 -1.56
C LEU A 111 8.23 3.17 -0.54
N ARG A 112 7.93 3.45 0.73
CA ARG A 112 8.15 2.55 1.87
C ARG A 112 6.85 1.99 2.43
N GLU A 113 5.80 2.81 2.40
CA GLU A 113 4.51 2.48 2.98
C GLU A 113 3.40 2.77 1.97
N LEU A 114 2.59 1.74 1.70
CA LEU A 114 1.43 1.82 0.83
C LEU A 114 0.21 1.23 1.54
N SER A 115 -0.77 2.07 1.86
CA SER A 115 -2.04 1.61 2.42
C SER A 115 -3.15 1.67 1.38
N LEU A 116 -3.72 0.51 1.09
CA LEU A 116 -4.85 0.27 0.18
C LEU A 116 -6.02 -0.38 0.93
N ALA A 117 -6.01 -0.32 2.26
CA ALA A 117 -7.01 -0.95 3.10
C ALA A 117 -8.44 -0.45 2.84
N HIS A 118 -9.45 -1.27 3.11
CA HIS A 118 -10.86 -0.88 2.95
C HIS A 118 -11.18 -0.34 1.54
N ASN A 119 -10.73 -1.06 0.51
CA ASN A 119 -11.12 -0.83 -0.87
C ASN A 119 -11.99 -1.99 -1.37
N ARG A 120 -12.08 -2.21 -2.68
CA ARG A 120 -12.90 -3.27 -3.28
C ARG A 120 -12.07 -4.13 -4.24
N LEU A 121 -10.79 -4.30 -3.93
CA LEU A 121 -9.84 -4.99 -4.80
C LEU A 121 -10.03 -6.50 -4.74
N ARG A 122 -10.07 -7.13 -5.91
CA ARG A 122 -9.95 -8.58 -6.12
C ARG A 122 -8.58 -8.89 -6.73
N VAL A 123 -8.18 -10.15 -6.73
CA VAL A 123 -6.89 -10.57 -7.29
C VAL A 123 -6.79 -10.19 -8.79
N GLY A 124 -7.87 -10.38 -9.55
CA GLY A 124 -7.91 -9.99 -10.97
C GLY A 124 -7.96 -8.48 -11.24
N ASP A 125 -8.12 -7.66 -10.20
CA ASP A 125 -8.06 -6.20 -10.31
C ASP A 125 -6.62 -5.67 -10.18
N ILE A 126 -5.65 -6.53 -9.84
CA ILE A 126 -4.24 -6.19 -9.68
C ILE A 126 -3.51 -6.62 -10.96
N GLY A 127 -3.05 -5.65 -11.74
CA GLY A 127 -2.33 -5.90 -12.99
C GLY A 127 -0.99 -6.60 -12.75
N PRO A 128 -0.54 -7.48 -13.67
CA PRO A 128 0.79 -8.09 -13.59
C PRO A 128 1.89 -7.02 -13.50
N GLY A 129 2.86 -7.22 -12.61
CA GLY A 129 3.96 -6.25 -12.43
C GLY A 129 3.60 -4.96 -11.68
N THR A 130 2.38 -4.83 -11.13
CA THR A 130 1.96 -3.63 -10.36
C THR A 130 2.95 -3.24 -9.27
N TRP A 131 3.61 -4.22 -8.65
CA TRP A 131 4.53 -4.02 -7.53
C TRP A 131 6.01 -3.94 -7.94
N HIS A 132 6.33 -4.20 -9.20
CA HIS A 132 7.70 -4.48 -9.66
C HIS A 132 8.67 -3.32 -9.43
N GLU A 133 8.21 -2.07 -9.51
CA GLU A 133 9.07 -0.90 -9.34
C GLU A 133 9.11 -0.38 -7.89
N LEU A 134 8.38 -1.00 -6.95
CA LEU A 134 8.31 -0.59 -5.55
C LEU A 134 9.46 -1.18 -4.71
N GLN A 135 10.69 -0.92 -5.14
CA GLN A 135 11.91 -1.57 -4.64
C GLN A 135 12.25 -1.28 -3.16
N ALA A 136 11.70 -0.20 -2.59
CA ALA A 136 11.89 0.16 -1.19
C ALA A 136 10.66 -0.12 -0.30
N LEU A 137 9.62 -0.79 -0.83
CA LEU A 137 8.36 -0.97 -0.10
C LEU A 137 8.54 -1.96 1.04
N GLN A 138 8.33 -1.49 2.26
CA GLN A 138 8.51 -2.25 3.49
C GLN A 138 7.16 -2.67 4.09
N MET A 139 6.13 -1.84 3.95
CA MET A 139 4.79 -2.12 4.47
C MET A 139 3.74 -1.94 3.36
N LEU A 140 2.96 -3.01 3.16
CA LEU A 140 1.84 -3.04 2.25
C LEU A 140 0.58 -3.46 3.00
N ASP A 141 -0.40 -2.57 3.01
CA ASP A 141 -1.69 -2.82 3.63
C ASP A 141 -2.79 -3.00 2.58
N LEU A 142 -3.23 -4.25 2.43
CA LEU A 142 -4.32 -4.69 1.57
C LEU A 142 -5.50 -5.23 2.39
N SER A 143 -5.55 -4.93 3.68
CA SER A 143 -6.62 -5.40 4.57
C SER A 143 -8.00 -4.90 4.14
N HIS A 144 -9.04 -5.65 4.49
CA HIS A 144 -10.43 -5.31 4.20
C HIS A 144 -10.70 -5.03 2.70
N ASN A 145 -10.19 -5.89 1.83
CA ASN A 145 -10.51 -5.95 0.41
C ASN A 145 -11.31 -7.24 0.08
N GLU A 146 -11.37 -7.63 -1.19
CA GLU A 146 -12.06 -8.83 -1.67
C GLU A 146 -11.09 -9.88 -2.23
N LEU A 147 -9.85 -9.91 -1.76
CA LEU A 147 -8.81 -10.81 -2.28
C LEU A 147 -9.12 -12.26 -1.93
N SER A 148 -9.07 -13.16 -2.92
CA SER A 148 -9.26 -14.60 -2.75
C SER A 148 -7.95 -15.39 -2.62
N PHE A 149 -6.83 -14.77 -2.98
CA PHE A 149 -5.46 -15.31 -2.88
C PHE A 149 -4.51 -14.18 -2.48
N VAL A 150 -3.33 -14.55 -2.00
CA VAL A 150 -2.20 -13.61 -1.84
C VAL A 150 -1.81 -13.11 -3.24
N PRO A 151 -1.67 -11.78 -3.46
CA PRO A 151 -1.23 -11.26 -4.76
C PRO A 151 0.16 -11.81 -5.15
N PRO A 152 0.39 -12.18 -6.41
CA PRO A 152 1.71 -12.58 -6.88
C PRO A 152 2.66 -11.37 -6.97
N ASP A 153 3.95 -11.66 -7.13
CA ASP A 153 5.01 -10.68 -7.45
C ASP A 153 5.12 -9.53 -6.46
N LEU A 154 4.87 -9.79 -5.17
CA LEU A 154 5.04 -8.80 -4.10
C LEU A 154 6.50 -8.33 -3.99
N PRO A 155 6.77 -7.08 -3.56
CA PRO A 155 8.11 -6.51 -3.54
C PRO A 155 9.11 -7.24 -2.65
N GLU A 156 10.35 -7.39 -3.11
CA GLU A 156 11.42 -8.08 -2.36
C GLU A 156 11.79 -7.42 -1.02
N ALA A 157 11.58 -6.10 -0.91
CA ALA A 157 11.86 -5.34 0.29
C ALA A 157 10.79 -5.48 1.39
N LEU A 158 9.67 -6.17 1.11
CA LEU A 158 8.50 -6.20 1.99
C LEU A 158 8.80 -6.87 3.33
N GLU A 159 8.56 -6.15 4.42
CA GLU A 159 8.74 -6.60 5.80
C GLU A 159 7.39 -6.90 6.48
N GLU A 160 6.35 -6.14 6.15
CA GLU A 160 5.03 -6.25 6.77
C GLU A 160 3.93 -6.30 5.69
N LEU A 161 3.09 -7.34 5.77
CA LEU A 161 1.98 -7.55 4.85
C LEU A 161 0.67 -7.75 5.62
N HIS A 162 -0.26 -6.82 5.41
CA HIS A 162 -1.60 -6.84 6.00
C HIS A 162 -2.61 -7.32 4.95
N LEU A 163 -3.25 -8.46 5.22
CA LEU A 163 -4.25 -9.11 4.39
C LEU A 163 -5.51 -9.45 5.20
N GLU A 164 -5.68 -8.88 6.38
CA GLU A 164 -6.78 -9.15 7.29
C GLU A 164 -8.13 -8.81 6.65
N GLY A 165 -9.19 -9.55 6.97
CA GLY A 165 -10.54 -9.20 6.51
C GLY A 165 -10.74 -9.32 4.99
N ASN A 166 -9.97 -10.18 4.32
CA ASN A 166 -10.14 -10.55 2.91
C ASN A 166 -10.93 -11.86 2.78
N ARG A 167 -10.91 -12.48 1.60
CA ARG A 167 -11.57 -13.76 1.28
C ARG A 167 -10.55 -14.85 0.94
N ILE A 168 -9.32 -14.74 1.45
CA ILE A 168 -8.23 -15.64 1.08
C ILE A 168 -8.52 -17.03 1.62
N GLY A 169 -8.63 -18.00 0.70
CA GLY A 169 -8.91 -19.40 1.06
C GLY A 169 -7.71 -20.32 0.95
N HIS A 170 -6.68 -19.90 0.22
CA HIS A 170 -5.55 -20.75 -0.15
C HIS A 170 -4.24 -19.98 -0.13
N VAL A 171 -3.20 -20.62 0.40
CA VAL A 171 -1.81 -20.15 0.40
C VAL A 171 -0.97 -21.25 -0.22
N GLY A 172 -0.63 -21.08 -1.50
CA GLY A 172 0.18 -22.03 -2.25
C GLY A 172 1.68 -21.93 -1.95
N PRO A 173 2.49 -22.90 -2.40
CA PRO A 173 3.92 -23.00 -2.07
C PRO A 173 4.76 -21.80 -2.55
N GLU A 174 4.28 -21.07 -3.56
CA GLU A 174 4.99 -19.95 -4.17
C GLU A 174 4.50 -18.57 -3.66
N ALA A 175 3.51 -18.54 -2.75
CA ALA A 175 2.81 -17.31 -2.35
C ALA A 175 3.73 -16.21 -1.80
N PHE A 176 4.87 -16.58 -1.21
CA PHE A 176 5.82 -15.66 -0.58
C PHE A 176 7.25 -15.81 -1.11
N LEU A 177 7.43 -16.47 -2.27
CA LEU A 177 8.76 -16.72 -2.86
C LEU A 177 9.53 -15.42 -3.15
N SER A 178 8.81 -14.36 -3.54
CA SER A 178 9.41 -13.05 -3.86
C SER A 178 9.65 -12.16 -2.64
N THR A 179 9.26 -12.58 -1.43
CA THR A 179 9.26 -11.72 -0.22
C THR A 179 10.09 -12.29 0.94
N PRO A 180 11.40 -12.56 0.75
CA PRO A 180 12.24 -13.21 1.77
C PRO A 180 12.49 -12.35 3.02
N ARG A 181 12.16 -11.05 2.96
CA ARG A 181 12.33 -10.10 4.07
C ARG A 181 11.13 -10.02 5.01
N LEU A 182 10.02 -10.73 4.74
CA LEU A 182 8.83 -10.67 5.58
C LEU A 182 9.13 -11.03 7.04
N ARG A 183 8.56 -10.23 7.94
CA ARG A 183 8.69 -10.31 9.40
C ARG A 183 7.32 -10.46 10.06
N ALA A 184 6.31 -9.82 9.49
CA ALA A 184 4.94 -9.90 9.95
C ALA A 184 3.97 -10.15 8.77
N LEU A 185 3.11 -11.14 8.96
CA LEU A 185 2.07 -11.51 8.02
C LEU A 185 0.74 -11.61 8.76
N PHE A 186 -0.24 -10.79 8.37
CA PHE A 186 -1.54 -10.77 9.01
C PHE A 186 -2.60 -11.30 8.04
N LEU A 187 -3.13 -12.48 8.35
CA LEU A 187 -4.15 -13.21 7.61
C LEU A 187 -5.43 -13.37 8.43
N ARG A 188 -5.60 -12.56 9.47
CA ARG A 188 -6.77 -12.59 10.36
C ARG A 188 -8.07 -12.40 9.57
N ALA A 189 -9.14 -13.09 9.99
CA ALA A 189 -10.47 -12.93 9.39
C ALA A 189 -10.49 -13.14 7.86
N ASN A 190 -9.85 -14.21 7.41
CA ASN A 190 -9.90 -14.70 6.03
C ASN A 190 -10.79 -15.96 5.93
N ARG A 191 -10.61 -16.77 4.88
CA ARG A 191 -11.33 -18.03 4.65
C ARG A 191 -10.39 -19.23 4.61
N LEU A 192 -9.28 -19.17 5.35
CA LEU A 192 -8.25 -20.18 5.31
C LEU A 192 -8.73 -21.49 5.95
N HIS A 193 -8.39 -22.58 5.28
CA HIS A 193 -8.43 -23.94 5.82
C HIS A 193 -6.99 -24.47 5.92
N MET A 194 -6.71 -25.25 6.96
CA MET A 194 -5.41 -25.87 7.24
C MET A 194 -4.92 -26.72 6.06
N THR A 195 -5.82 -27.43 5.38
CA THR A 195 -5.51 -28.23 4.18
C THR A 195 -5.17 -27.40 2.94
N SER A 196 -5.49 -26.10 2.96
CA SER A 196 -5.29 -25.18 1.84
C SER A 196 -4.06 -24.29 2.03
N ILE A 197 -3.19 -24.63 2.96
CA ILE A 197 -1.94 -23.92 3.24
C ILE A 197 -0.78 -24.88 3.00
N ALA A 198 0.03 -24.58 1.99
CA ALA A 198 1.27 -25.29 1.72
C ALA A 198 2.32 -24.90 2.77
N ALA A 199 2.91 -25.88 3.46
CA ALA A 199 3.97 -25.62 4.44
C ALA A 199 5.20 -24.99 3.78
N GLU A 200 5.45 -25.34 2.52
CA GLU A 200 6.53 -24.86 1.67
C GLU A 200 6.49 -23.34 1.47
N ALA A 201 5.29 -22.74 1.53
CA ALA A 201 5.10 -21.30 1.37
C ALA A 201 5.90 -20.47 2.39
N PHE A 202 6.22 -21.05 3.55
CA PHE A 202 6.92 -20.37 4.64
C PHE A 202 8.41 -20.73 4.74
N LEU A 203 8.90 -21.68 3.94
CA LEU A 203 10.31 -22.11 3.99
C LEU A 203 11.28 -20.99 3.60
N GLY A 204 10.86 -20.10 2.69
CA GLY A 204 11.64 -18.96 2.20
C GLY A 204 11.63 -17.73 3.10
N LEU A 205 11.05 -17.79 4.31
CA LEU A 205 10.80 -16.63 5.17
C LEU A 205 11.62 -16.69 6.48
N PRO A 206 12.97 -16.56 6.42
CA PRO A 206 13.84 -16.77 7.57
C PRO A 206 13.68 -15.72 8.68
N ASN A 207 13.06 -14.57 8.38
CA ASN A 207 12.86 -13.48 9.32
C ASN A 207 11.43 -13.38 9.85
N LEU A 208 10.55 -14.28 9.43
CA LEU A 208 9.15 -14.27 9.83
C LEU A 208 9.02 -14.54 11.33
N ARG A 209 8.33 -13.64 12.04
CA ARG A 209 8.18 -13.68 13.49
C ARG A 209 6.73 -13.63 13.92
N VAL A 210 5.91 -12.93 13.15
CA VAL A 210 4.50 -12.71 13.46
C VAL A 210 3.67 -13.27 12.31
N VAL A 211 2.80 -14.22 12.64
CA VAL A 211 1.79 -14.71 11.72
C VAL A 211 0.46 -14.74 12.47
N ASP A 212 -0.46 -13.88 12.08
CA ASP A 212 -1.80 -13.83 12.67
C ASP A 212 -2.82 -14.48 11.72
N THR A 213 -3.33 -15.64 12.10
CA THR A 213 -4.37 -16.39 11.38
C THR A 213 -5.69 -16.42 12.14
N ALA A 214 -5.88 -15.58 13.16
CA ALA A 214 -7.08 -15.62 13.99
C ALA A 214 -8.35 -15.31 13.19
N GLY A 215 -9.49 -15.84 13.62
CA GLY A 215 -10.79 -15.55 12.99
C GLY A 215 -10.97 -16.11 11.57
N ASN A 216 -10.16 -17.08 11.15
CA ASN A 216 -10.46 -17.92 9.99
C ASN A 216 -11.54 -18.97 10.36
N PRO A 217 -12.20 -19.63 9.38
CA PRO A 217 -13.28 -20.60 9.62
C PRO A 217 -12.88 -21.76 10.54
N GLU A 218 -11.60 -22.08 10.58
CA GLU A 218 -11.01 -23.05 11.50
C GLU A 218 -9.71 -22.50 12.10
N GLN A 219 -9.24 -23.17 13.16
CA GLN A 219 -7.97 -22.82 13.77
C GLN A 219 -6.83 -23.24 12.84
N VAL A 220 -6.13 -22.25 12.28
CA VAL A 220 -4.97 -22.44 11.42
C VAL A 220 -3.71 -22.21 12.25
N LEU A 221 -2.90 -23.26 12.42
CA LEU A 221 -1.62 -23.18 13.12
C LEU A 221 -0.48 -23.28 12.10
N ILE A 222 0.34 -22.23 12.01
CA ILE A 222 1.53 -22.22 11.15
C ILE A 222 2.76 -22.40 12.02
N TRP A 223 3.46 -23.51 11.80
CA TRP A 223 4.73 -23.79 12.46
C TRP A 223 5.85 -23.07 11.70
N LEU A 224 6.42 -22.05 12.32
CA LEU A 224 7.60 -21.41 11.77
C LEU A 224 8.82 -22.31 12.02
N PRO A 225 9.66 -22.56 11.00
CA PRO A 225 10.91 -23.27 11.23
C PRO A 225 11.74 -22.50 12.26
N PRO A 226 12.43 -23.19 13.19
CA PRO A 226 13.21 -22.54 14.22
C PRO A 226 14.23 -21.60 13.57
N THR A 227 14.23 -20.33 13.99
CA THR A 227 15.20 -19.35 13.50
C THR A 227 16.60 -19.86 13.81
N THR A 228 17.39 -20.20 12.79
CA THR A 228 18.80 -20.52 12.99
C THR A 228 19.47 -19.29 13.60
N PRO A 229 20.07 -19.38 14.80
CA PRO A 229 20.85 -18.27 15.31
C PRO A 229 21.96 -17.98 14.30
N ARG A 230 22.13 -16.72 13.90
CA ARG A 230 23.35 -16.31 13.19
C ARG A 230 24.53 -16.73 14.08
N GLY A 231 25.26 -17.76 13.64
CA GLY A 231 26.46 -18.21 14.32
C GLY A 231 27.43 -17.03 14.52
N PRO A 232 28.21 -17.03 15.60
CA PRO A 232 29.15 -15.96 15.87
C PRO A 232 30.07 -15.80 14.66
N ARG A 233 30.25 -14.56 14.20
CA ARG A 233 31.29 -14.21 13.23
C ARG A 233 32.60 -14.79 13.76
N ALA A 234 33.11 -15.82 13.10
CA ALA A 234 34.47 -16.26 13.31
C ALA A 234 35.37 -15.09 12.94
N GLY A 235 35.96 -14.45 13.96
CA GLY A 235 37.11 -13.58 13.77
C GLY A 235 38.21 -14.44 13.18
N GLY A 236 38.59 -14.11 11.94
CA GLY A 236 39.80 -14.67 11.32
C GLY A 236 41.05 -14.19 12.06
N PRO A 237 42.15 -14.96 11.96
CA PRO A 237 43.41 -14.72 12.66
C PRO A 237 44.10 -13.41 12.26
#